data_AF-K5XVP2-F1
#
_entry.id   AF-K5XVP2-F1
#
_cell.length_a   1.000
_cell.length_b   1.000
_cell.length_c   1.000
_cell.angle_alpha   90.00
_cell.angle_beta   90.00
_cell.angle_gamma   90.00
#
_symmetry.space_group_name_H-M   'P 1'
#
loop_
_entity.id
_entity.type
_entity.pdbx_description
1 polymer ?
#
loop_
_entity_poly.entity_id
_entity_poly.type
_entity_poly.pdbx_seq_one_letter_code
_entity_poly.pdbx_strand_id
1 'polypeptide(L)'
;MALGCSAVFGTLLSDNPVSSISHYVVPRNEAQAKLGKLNLSIGCPVTLDRLIALIAMQTDFEKFKPDITGICDELSSFANIWAFATLQSIEINAALDEGMVVLTRKKFQMKLALLIIQIEPLREGLRAYAAQI
;
A
#
# COMPACT_ATOMS: atom_id res chain seq x y z
N MET A 1 10.10 5.64 -34.74
CA MET A 1 10.78 4.50 -34.08
C MET A 1 10.38 4.54 -32.62
N ALA A 2 9.52 3.59 -32.23
CA ALA A 2 9.14 3.34 -30.86
C ALA A 2 10.25 2.52 -30.18
N LEU A 3 10.63 2.86 -28.94
CA LEU A 3 11.11 1.95 -27.88
C LEU A 3 11.74 2.78 -26.74
N GLY A 4 11.34 2.46 -25.51
CA GLY A 4 12.09 2.82 -24.32
C GLY A 4 11.36 3.79 -23.39
N CYS A 5 10.48 3.26 -22.54
CA CYS A 5 10.26 3.74 -21.16
C CYS A 5 9.19 2.96 -20.38
N SER A 6 8.51 1.97 -20.98
CA SER A 6 7.53 1.15 -20.21
C SER A 6 8.16 -0.06 -19.47
N ALA A 7 9.47 -0.27 -19.57
CA ALA A 7 10.12 -1.47 -19.03
C ALA A 7 10.59 -1.36 -17.57
N VAL A 8 10.66 -0.15 -17.00
CA VAL A 8 11.16 0.04 -15.61
C VAL A 8 10.12 -0.41 -14.55
N PHE A 9 8.84 -0.51 -14.94
CA PHE A 9 7.76 -0.92 -14.04
C PHE A 9 7.52 -2.44 -13.99
N GLY A 10 8.16 -3.22 -14.87
CA GLY A 10 8.05 -4.69 -14.84
C GLY A 10 8.90 -5.34 -13.74
N THR A 11 9.95 -4.66 -13.27
CA THR A 11 10.95 -5.24 -12.35
C THR A 11 10.96 -4.61 -10.96
N LEU A 12 10.41 -3.40 -10.77
CA LEU A 12 10.30 -2.79 -9.44
C LEU A 12 9.14 -3.34 -8.60
N LEU A 13 8.23 -4.10 -9.21
CA LEU A 13 7.17 -4.85 -8.51
C LEU A 13 7.58 -6.30 -8.21
N SER A 14 8.78 -6.76 -8.61
CA SER A 14 9.24 -8.12 -8.32
C SER A 14 9.98 -8.26 -7.00
N ASP A 15 10.34 -7.15 -6.34
CA ASP A 15 10.93 -7.18 -5.01
C ASP A 15 9.82 -7.16 -3.94
N ASN A 16 9.17 -8.32 -3.84
CA ASN A 16 8.42 -8.87 -2.71
C ASN A 16 7.69 -7.91 -1.75
N PRO A 17 6.37 -7.72 -1.91
CA PRO A 17 5.48 -7.44 -0.77
C PRO A 17 5.25 -8.68 0.12
N VAL A 18 5.85 -9.83 -0.23
CA VAL A 18 5.62 -11.11 0.44
C VAL A 18 6.08 -11.08 1.90
N SER A 19 7.11 -10.29 2.25
CA SER A 19 7.59 -10.21 3.64
C SER A 19 6.60 -9.52 4.57
N SER A 20 5.99 -8.40 4.14
CA SER A 20 5.02 -7.67 4.98
C SER A 20 3.71 -8.43 5.13
N ILE A 21 3.26 -9.12 4.08
CA ILE A 21 2.04 -9.96 4.13
C ILE A 21 2.28 -11.23 4.96
N SER A 22 3.49 -11.79 4.93
CA SER A 22 3.87 -12.98 5.71
C SER A 22 3.67 -12.79 7.23
N HIS A 23 3.87 -11.58 7.75
CA HIS A 23 3.64 -11.27 9.17
C HIS A 23 2.18 -11.49 9.61
N TYR A 24 1.22 -11.35 8.70
CA TYR A 24 -0.21 -11.57 8.99
C TYR A 24 -0.67 -12.98 8.59
N VAL A 25 -0.08 -13.57 7.55
CA VAL A 25 -0.46 -14.90 7.03
C VAL A 25 -0.03 -16.03 7.96
N VAL A 26 1.16 -15.98 8.53
CA VAL A 26 1.67 -17.05 9.41
C VAL A 26 0.83 -17.21 10.68
N PRO A 27 0.56 -16.14 11.47
CA PRO A 27 -0.28 -16.26 12.67
C PRO A 27 -1.73 -16.66 12.34
N ARG A 28 -2.27 -16.16 11.22
CA ARG A 28 -3.61 -16.52 10.73
C ARG A 28 -3.73 -18.02 10.45
N ASN A 29 -2.77 -18.59 9.74
CA ASN A 29 -2.78 -20.01 9.38
C ASN A 29 -2.66 -20.90 10.62
N GLU A 30 -1.83 -20.51 11.59
CA GLU A 30 -1.73 -21.21 12.87
C GLU A 30 -3.05 -21.17 13.67
N ALA A 31 -3.69 -20.00 13.74
CA ALA A 31 -4.99 -19.84 14.40
C ALA A 31 -6.09 -20.67 13.69
N GLN A 32 -6.11 -20.67 12.36
CA GLN A 32 -7.04 -21.46 11.56
C GLN A 32 -6.83 -22.97 11.75
N ALA A 33 -5.58 -23.44 11.83
CA ALA A 33 -5.26 -24.84 12.11
C ALA A 33 -5.72 -25.26 13.52
N LYS A 34 -5.58 -24.39 14.52
CA LYS A 34 -6.09 -24.63 15.89
C LYS A 34 -7.61 -24.71 15.92
N LEU A 35 -8.31 -23.81 15.22
CA LEU A 35 -9.77 -23.82 15.12
C LEU A 35 -10.29 -25.08 14.38
N GLY A 36 -9.62 -25.50 13.31
CA GLY A 36 -9.94 -26.73 12.57
C GLY A 36 -9.76 -28.00 13.42
N LYS A 37 -8.67 -28.11 14.18
CA LYS A 37 -8.44 -29.24 15.11
C LYS A 37 -9.49 -29.30 16.23
N LEU A 38 -9.92 -28.14 16.74
CA LEU A 38 -10.97 -28.08 17.75
C LEU A 38 -12.34 -28.46 17.17
N ASN A 39 -12.66 -28.03 15.95
CA ASN A 39 -13.92 -28.39 15.28
C ASN A 39 -14.01 -29.88 14.97
N LEU A 40 -12.91 -30.52 14.57
CA LEU A 40 -12.85 -31.97 14.31
C LEU A 40 -13.10 -32.84 15.55
N SER A 41 -12.94 -32.30 16.77
CA SER A 41 -13.23 -33.05 17.99
C SER A 41 -14.55 -32.64 18.70
N ILE A 42 -15.46 -31.94 17.98
CA ILE A 42 -16.84 -31.59 18.41
C ILE A 42 -17.82 -32.79 18.37
N GLY A 43 -17.39 -33.99 17.95
CA GLY A 43 -18.18 -35.23 18.13
C GLY A 43 -18.34 -35.71 19.58
N CYS A 44 -17.86 -34.94 20.56
CA CYS A 44 -17.87 -35.24 22.00
C CYS A 44 -18.58 -34.08 22.72
N PRO A 45 -19.41 -34.33 23.77
CA PRO A 45 -20.20 -33.29 24.41
C PRO A 45 -19.28 -32.17 24.91
N VAL A 46 -19.47 -30.97 24.39
CA VAL A 46 -18.58 -29.83 24.58
C VAL A 46 -18.58 -29.43 26.05
N THR A 47 -17.45 -29.60 26.73
CA THR A 47 -17.23 -29.07 28.08
C THR A 47 -17.15 -27.54 28.04
N LEU A 48 -17.59 -26.86 29.10
CA LEU A 48 -17.59 -25.39 29.20
C LEU A 48 -16.21 -24.79 28.87
N ASP A 49 -15.14 -25.44 29.32
CA ASP A 49 -13.75 -25.03 29.07
C ASP A 49 -13.41 -24.98 27.57
N ARG A 50 -13.98 -25.90 26.79
CA ARG A 50 -13.76 -25.98 25.35
C ARG A 50 -14.50 -24.89 24.59
N LEU A 51 -15.69 -24.50 25.06
CA LEU A 51 -16.43 -23.36 24.51
C LEU A 51 -15.68 -22.05 24.77
N ILE A 52 -15.14 -21.86 25.97
CA ILE A 52 -14.32 -20.69 26.33
C ILE A 52 -13.07 -20.62 25.44
N ALA A 53 -12.40 -21.76 25.22
CA ALA A 53 -11.24 -21.82 24.33
C ALA A 53 -11.59 -21.48 22.87
N LEU A 54 -12.74 -21.95 22.35
CA LEU A 54 -13.22 -21.60 21.01
C LEU A 54 -13.47 -20.10 20.86
N ILE A 55 -14.17 -19.50 21.83
CA ILE A 55 -14.47 -18.06 21.82
C ILE A 55 -13.17 -17.25 21.85
N ALA A 56 -12.23 -17.60 22.73
CA ALA A 56 -10.93 -16.93 22.80
C ALA A 56 -10.15 -17.03 21.47
N MET A 57 -10.10 -18.22 20.86
CA MET A 57 -9.45 -18.39 19.56
C MET A 57 -10.14 -17.60 18.45
N GLN A 58 -11.47 -17.52 18.47
CA GLN A 58 -12.23 -16.76 17.48
C GLN A 58 -12.03 -15.25 17.65
N THR A 59 -12.03 -14.76 18.90
CA THR A 59 -11.69 -13.36 19.19
C THR A 59 -10.28 -13.00 18.76
N ASP A 60 -9.31 -13.89 18.96
CA ASP A 60 -7.94 -13.68 18.47
C ASP A 60 -7.89 -13.73 16.94
N PHE A 61 -8.66 -14.61 16.29
CA PHE A 61 -8.72 -14.68 14.83
C PHE A 61 -9.25 -13.39 14.19
N GLU A 62 -10.29 -12.78 14.78
CA GLU A 62 -10.85 -11.52 14.28
C GLU A 62 -9.85 -10.36 14.34
N LYS A 63 -8.87 -10.37 15.25
CA LYS A 63 -7.80 -9.35 15.29
C LYS A 63 -6.89 -9.39 14.06
N PHE A 64 -6.79 -10.55 13.39
CA PHE A 64 -6.00 -10.72 12.18
C PHE A 64 -6.80 -10.51 10.91
N LYS A 65 -8.09 -10.19 11.02
CA LYS A 65 -8.90 -9.85 9.86
C LYS A 65 -8.39 -8.51 9.33
N PRO A 66 -7.79 -8.48 8.13
CA PRO A 66 -7.34 -7.23 7.56
C PRO A 66 -8.55 -6.32 7.35
N ASP A 67 -8.40 -5.04 7.68
CA ASP A 67 -9.38 -4.03 7.30
C ASP A 67 -9.27 -3.80 5.78
N ILE A 68 -9.92 -4.68 5.01
CA ILE A 68 -9.87 -4.66 3.55
C ILE A 68 -10.40 -3.32 3.01
N THR A 69 -11.41 -2.74 3.66
CA THR A 69 -11.95 -1.43 3.27
C THR A 69 -10.89 -0.36 3.49
N GLY A 70 -10.29 -0.29 4.68
CA GLY A 70 -9.22 0.65 4.97
C GLY A 70 -8.02 0.52 4.03
N ILE A 71 -7.58 -0.71 3.73
CA ILE A 71 -6.50 -0.98 2.77
C ILE A 71 -6.87 -0.49 1.37
N CYS A 72 -8.09 -0.76 0.89
CA CYS A 72 -8.55 -0.30 -0.41
C CYS A 72 -8.64 1.23 -0.48
N ASP A 73 -9.08 1.89 0.59
CA ASP A 73 -9.15 3.35 0.67
C ASP A 73 -7.75 3.97 0.64
N GLU A 74 -6.81 3.42 1.39
CA GLU A 74 -5.40 3.85 1.40
C GLU A 74 -4.73 3.66 0.04
N LEU A 75 -4.90 2.49 -0.59
CA LEU A 75 -4.37 2.21 -1.94
C LEU A 75 -4.99 3.14 -2.99
N SER A 76 -6.29 3.43 -2.88
CA SER A 76 -6.98 4.35 -3.78
C SER A 76 -6.45 5.78 -3.63
N SER A 77 -6.22 6.22 -2.39
CA SER A 77 -5.59 7.51 -2.10
C SER A 77 -4.19 7.60 -2.73
N PHE A 78 -3.36 6.57 -2.55
CA PHE A 78 -2.04 6.50 -3.16
C PHE A 78 -2.10 6.56 -4.70
N ALA A 79 -3.00 5.79 -5.32
CA ALA A 79 -3.18 5.80 -6.76
C ALA A 79 -3.58 7.19 -7.28
N ASN A 80 -4.45 7.91 -6.58
CA ASN A 80 -4.85 9.27 -6.94
C ASN A 80 -3.70 10.26 -6.87
N ILE A 81 -2.89 10.22 -5.80
CA ILE A 81 -1.70 11.06 -5.64
C ILE A 81 -0.70 10.77 -6.77
N TRP A 82 -0.48 9.50 -7.10
CA TRP A 82 0.43 9.09 -8.16
C TRP A 82 -0.03 9.54 -9.54
N ALA A 83 -1.32 9.38 -9.84
CA ALA A 83 -1.93 9.86 -11.08
C ALA A 83 -1.78 11.38 -11.22
N PHE A 84 -2.02 12.13 -10.14
CA PHE A 84 -1.82 13.58 -10.10
C PHE A 84 -0.35 13.94 -10.41
N ALA A 85 0.62 13.36 -9.69
CA ALA A 85 2.03 13.65 -9.90
C ALA A 85 2.49 13.32 -11.33
N THR A 86 1.99 12.23 -11.90
CA THR A 86 2.27 11.82 -13.28
C THR A 86 1.76 12.85 -14.28
N LEU A 87 0.49 13.27 -14.15
CA LEU A 87 -0.11 14.28 -15.03
C LEU A 87 0.64 15.61 -14.95
N GLN A 88 0.97 16.07 -13.74
CA GLN A 88 1.71 17.32 -13.57
C GLN A 88 3.13 17.24 -14.16
N SER A 89 3.78 16.09 -14.06
CA SER A 89 5.09 15.86 -14.68
C SER A 89 5.04 15.90 -16.21
N ILE A 90 4.01 15.31 -16.81
CA ILE A 90 3.77 15.38 -18.26
C ILE A 90 3.57 16.83 -18.70
N GLU A 91 2.75 17.59 -17.97
CA GLU A 91 2.49 19.00 -18.28
C GLU A 91 3.75 19.88 -18.14
N ILE A 92 4.60 19.63 -17.13
CA ILE A 92 5.88 20.32 -16.99
C ILE A 92 6.79 19.99 -18.18
N ASN A 93 6.92 18.72 -18.54
CA ASN A 93 7.78 18.30 -19.64
C ASN A 93 7.34 18.94 -20.96
N ALA A 94 6.04 18.93 -21.26
CA ALA A 94 5.51 19.59 -22.45
C ALA A 94 5.76 21.11 -22.44
N ALA A 95 5.71 21.76 -21.28
CA ALA A 95 6.05 23.18 -21.16
C ALA A 95 7.56 23.44 -21.35
N LEU A 96 8.41 22.49 -20.95
CA LEU A 96 9.87 22.57 -21.13
C LEU A 96 10.30 22.34 -22.59
N ASP A 97 9.45 21.79 -23.46
CA ASP A 97 9.72 21.69 -24.90
C ASP A 97 9.88 23.07 -25.57
N GLU A 98 9.32 24.13 -24.98
CA GLU A 98 9.57 25.51 -25.40
C GLU A 98 10.99 26.02 -25.05
N GLY A 99 11.79 25.20 -24.37
CA GLY A 99 13.15 25.50 -23.93
C GLY A 99 13.20 26.42 -22.70
N MET A 100 14.39 26.97 -22.44
CA MET A 100 14.70 27.74 -21.23
C MET A 100 13.87 29.03 -21.08
N VAL A 101 13.23 29.51 -22.16
CA VAL A 101 12.38 30.70 -22.12
C VAL A 101 11.20 30.51 -21.15
N VAL A 102 10.64 29.30 -21.05
CA VAL A 102 9.50 29.02 -20.16
C VAL A 102 9.83 29.29 -18.69
N LEU A 103 11.08 29.07 -18.28
CA LEU A 103 11.55 29.28 -16.90
C LEU A 103 11.51 30.74 -16.47
N THR A 104 11.52 31.68 -17.43
CA THR A 104 11.43 33.12 -17.14
C THR A 104 9.99 33.60 -16.95
N ARG A 105 9.00 32.77 -17.30
CA ARG A 105 7.57 33.13 -17.21
C ARG A 105 7.10 32.98 -15.77
N LYS A 106 6.63 34.09 -15.17
CA LYS A 106 6.07 34.11 -13.80
C LYS A 106 4.99 33.05 -13.57
N LYS A 107 4.13 32.82 -14.56
CA LYS A 107 3.07 31.79 -14.48
C LYS A 107 3.65 30.38 -14.30
N PHE A 108 4.71 30.06 -15.03
CA PHE A 108 5.37 28.76 -14.93
C PHE A 108 6.08 28.62 -13.57
N GLN A 109 6.79 29.66 -13.13
CA GLN A 109 7.46 29.67 -11.82
C GLN A 109 6.48 29.48 -10.66
N MET A 110 5.34 30.19 -10.68
CA MET A 110 4.28 30.00 -9.67
C MET A 110 3.71 28.58 -9.69
N LYS A 111 3.43 28.03 -10.88
CA LYS A 111 2.94 26.65 -11.02
C LYS A 111 3.97 25.66 -10.44
N LEU A 112 5.24 25.81 -10.80
CA LEU A 112 6.32 24.96 -10.32
C LEU A 112 6.47 25.02 -8.79
N ALA A 113 6.43 26.22 -8.20
CA ALA A 113 6.51 26.40 -6.76
C ALA A 113 5.34 25.72 -6.03
N LEU A 114 4.12 25.86 -6.55
CA LEU A 114 2.93 25.22 -5.99
C LEU A 114 3.02 23.69 -6.07
N LEU A 115 3.49 23.15 -7.20
CA LEU A 115 3.69 21.71 -7.37
C LEU A 115 4.76 21.17 -6.41
N ILE A 116 5.87 21.89 -6.21
CA ILE A 116 6.90 21.50 -5.24
C ILE A 116 6.30 21.37 -3.83
N ILE A 117 5.51 22.37 -3.40
CA ILE A 117 4.85 22.34 -2.08
C ILE A 117 3.86 21.18 -1.99
N GLN A 118 3.10 20.90 -3.04
CA GLN A 118 2.11 19.81 -3.06
C GLN A 118 2.75 18.43 -2.98
N ILE A 119 3.95 18.22 -3.53
CA ILE A 119 4.64 16.92 -3.42
C ILE A 119 5.42 16.75 -2.11
N GLU A 120 5.63 17.81 -1.35
CA GLU A 120 6.47 17.79 -0.14
C GLU A 120 6.01 16.73 0.89
N PRO A 121 4.70 16.61 1.22
CA PRO A 121 4.23 15.57 2.13
C PRO A 121 4.50 14.15 1.60
N LEU A 122 4.37 13.93 0.29
CA LEU A 122 4.68 12.64 -0.33
C LEU A 122 6.17 12.33 -0.22
N ARG A 123 7.04 13.32 -0.48
CA ARG A 123 8.49 13.16 -0.38
C ARG A 123 8.92 12.80 1.03
N GLU A 124 8.39 13.50 2.04
CA GLU A 124 8.72 13.20 3.44
C GLU A 124 8.13 11.86 3.90
N GLY A 125 6.92 11.51 3.46
CA GLY A 125 6.33 10.21 3.71
C GLY A 125 7.18 9.05 3.14
N LEU A 126 7.62 9.18 1.88
CA LEU A 126 8.52 8.20 1.26
C LEU A 126 9.88 8.11 1.95
N ARG A 127 10.43 9.24 2.41
CA ARG A 127 11.68 9.26 3.18
C ARG A 127 11.52 8.54 4.53
N ALA A 128 10.42 8.77 5.23
CA ALA A 128 10.12 8.10 6.49
C ALA A 128 9.88 6.59 6.30
N TYR A 129 9.24 6.20 5.20
CA TYR A 129 9.07 4.79 4.83
C TYR A 129 10.42 4.11 4.52
N ALA A 130 11.27 4.75 3.72
CA ALA A 130 12.59 4.22 3.38
C ALA A 130 13.51 4.06 4.59
N ALA A 131 13.30 4.83 5.67
CA ALA A 131 14.04 4.71 6.92
C ALA A 131 13.56 3.57 7.84
N GLN A 132 12.39 2.98 7.55
CA GLN A 132 11.82 1.85 8.30
C GLN A 132 12.19 0.49 7.71
N ILE A 133 12.79 0.48 6.52
CA ILE A 133 13.38 -0.69 5.85
C ILE A 133 14.86 -0.76 6.23
#